data_AF-A0A0F8ZSA4-F1
#
_entry.id   AF-A0A0F8ZSA4-F1
#
_cell.length_a   1.000
_cell.length_b   1.000
_cell.length_c   1.000
_cell.angle_alpha   90.00
_cell.angle_beta   90.00
_cell.angle_gamma   90.00
#
_symmetry.space_group_name_H-M   'P 1'
#
loop_
_entity.id
_entity.type
_entity.pdbx_description
1 polymer ?
#
loop_
_entity_poly.entity_id
_entity_poly.type
_entity_poly.pdbx_seq_one_letter_code
_entity_poly.pdbx_strand_id
1 'polypeptide(L)'
;MTEDRNYEQEAQEQGWKPESDWNNPDKQWIDAQTFVEKGERIAGIARSKAERDKVQFENRIAKLEAANKEFGEYKDGQLARSEARNKDLLNELSRRRSQAVTDNDGEAFYKADREFQEVQDSMNAPPPSSNGGNQPNPLFDAWVINNDWYNADPALRAIADGIEGQIANEGYQGQAYYSEVTRRVKELSPDS
;
A
#
# COMPACT_ATOMS: atom_id res chain seq x y z
N MET A 1 -43.57 -22.20 -39.66
CA MET A 1 -44.23 -22.34 -38.35
C MET A 1 -43.19 -21.94 -37.33
N THR A 2 -43.28 -20.72 -36.81
CA THR A 2 -42.51 -20.33 -35.64
C THR A 2 -43.06 -21.14 -34.47
N GLU A 3 -42.27 -22.01 -33.88
CA GLU A 3 -42.64 -22.65 -32.61
C GLU A 3 -42.91 -21.55 -31.59
N ASP A 4 -44.15 -21.48 -31.09
CA ASP A 4 -44.50 -20.56 -30.01
C ASP A 4 -43.71 -20.97 -28.76
N ARG A 5 -42.87 -20.06 -28.26
CA ARG A 5 -42.05 -20.25 -27.07
C ARG A 5 -42.92 -20.67 -25.90
N ASN A 6 -42.60 -21.79 -25.25
CA ASN A 6 -43.32 -22.27 -24.07
C ASN A 6 -42.85 -21.53 -22.80
N TYR A 7 -43.47 -20.40 -22.52
CA TYR A 7 -43.14 -19.56 -21.36
C TYR A 7 -43.44 -20.24 -20.02
N GLU A 8 -44.45 -21.09 -19.91
CA GLU A 8 -44.80 -21.77 -18.66
C GLU A 8 -43.70 -22.74 -18.22
N GLN A 9 -43.20 -23.56 -19.14
CA GLN A 9 -42.13 -24.49 -18.84
C GLN A 9 -40.85 -23.74 -18.42
N GLU A 10 -40.47 -22.71 -19.18
CA GLU A 10 -39.27 -21.92 -18.88
C GLU A 10 -39.38 -21.15 -17.55
N ALA A 11 -40.54 -20.58 -17.26
CA ALA A 11 -40.80 -19.91 -16.00
C ALA A 11 -40.70 -20.91 -14.82
N GLN A 12 -41.30 -22.10 -14.96
CA GLN A 12 -41.22 -23.16 -13.93
C GLN A 12 -39.78 -23.61 -13.66
N GLU A 13 -38.97 -23.77 -14.71
CA GLU A 13 -37.53 -24.08 -14.58
C GLU A 13 -36.76 -22.99 -13.81
N GLN A 14 -37.20 -21.73 -13.92
CA GLN A 14 -36.66 -20.58 -13.19
C GLN A 14 -37.32 -20.36 -11.80
N GLY A 15 -38.19 -21.27 -11.37
CA GLY A 15 -38.81 -21.27 -10.04
C GLY A 15 -40.14 -20.52 -9.92
N TRP A 16 -40.76 -20.15 -11.05
CA TRP A 16 -42.13 -19.63 -11.07
C TRP A 16 -43.14 -20.73 -10.73
N LYS A 17 -44.30 -20.32 -10.20
CA LYS A 17 -45.41 -21.23 -9.89
C LYS A 17 -46.71 -20.75 -10.54
N PRO A 18 -47.55 -21.66 -11.08
CA PRO A 18 -48.86 -21.30 -11.61
C PRO A 18 -49.80 -20.79 -10.50
N GLU A 19 -50.86 -20.07 -10.90
CA GLU A 19 -51.76 -19.38 -9.97
C GLU A 19 -52.40 -20.33 -8.95
N SER A 20 -52.71 -21.57 -9.37
CA SER A 20 -53.26 -22.62 -8.49
C SER A 20 -52.33 -22.97 -7.32
N ASP A 21 -51.03 -22.83 -7.51
CA ASP A 21 -49.98 -23.23 -6.57
C ASP A 21 -49.32 -22.00 -5.91
N TRP A 22 -49.85 -20.80 -6.18
CA TRP A 22 -49.36 -19.55 -5.61
C TRP A 22 -49.87 -19.37 -4.19
N ASN A 23 -48.94 -19.28 -3.24
CA ASN A 23 -49.25 -19.20 -1.82
C ASN A 23 -48.54 -18.04 -1.10
N ASN A 24 -48.08 -17.02 -1.83
CA ASN A 24 -47.42 -15.86 -1.23
C ASN A 24 -48.38 -14.68 -1.13
N PRO A 25 -48.93 -14.36 0.06
CA PRO A 25 -49.89 -13.28 0.24
C PRO A 25 -49.25 -11.88 0.10
N ASP A 26 -47.94 -11.76 0.24
CA ASP A 26 -47.23 -10.48 0.22
C ASP A 26 -46.84 -10.02 -1.20
N LYS A 27 -47.07 -10.85 -2.22
CA LYS A 27 -46.71 -10.56 -3.61
C LYS A 27 -47.83 -10.91 -4.58
N GLN A 28 -48.05 -10.03 -5.54
CA GLN A 28 -48.98 -10.27 -6.63
C GLN A 28 -48.43 -11.37 -7.55
N TRP A 29 -49.27 -12.36 -7.87
CA TRP A 29 -48.96 -13.35 -8.89
C TRP A 29 -48.87 -12.68 -10.27
N ILE A 30 -47.95 -13.15 -11.10
CA ILE A 30 -47.75 -12.67 -12.48
C ILE A 30 -47.71 -13.86 -13.43
N ASP A 31 -48.12 -13.66 -14.68
CA ASP A 31 -48.11 -14.72 -15.69
C ASP A 31 -46.68 -15.14 -16.08
N ALA A 32 -46.57 -16.33 -16.67
CA ALA A 32 -45.29 -16.95 -17.02
C ALA A 32 -44.48 -16.10 -18.02
N GLN A 33 -45.14 -15.50 -19.01
CA GLN A 33 -44.46 -14.65 -20.00
C GLN A 33 -43.86 -13.42 -19.32
N THR A 34 -44.65 -12.71 -18.51
CA THR A 34 -44.17 -11.54 -17.74
C THR A 34 -43.03 -11.91 -16.80
N PHE A 35 -43.06 -13.09 -16.16
CA PHE A 35 -41.98 -13.57 -15.29
C PHE A 35 -40.68 -13.78 -16.08
N VAL A 36 -40.74 -14.52 -17.19
CA VAL A 36 -39.58 -14.82 -18.04
C VAL A 36 -38.98 -13.54 -18.61
N GLU A 37 -39.79 -12.64 -19.19
CA GLU A 37 -39.29 -11.39 -19.77
C GLU A 37 -38.61 -10.49 -18.72
N LYS A 38 -39.14 -10.44 -17.49
CA LYS A 38 -38.49 -9.73 -16.38
C LYS A 38 -37.18 -10.39 -15.96
N GLY A 39 -37.16 -11.72 -15.86
CA GLY A 39 -35.96 -12.51 -15.58
C GLY A 39 -34.86 -12.24 -16.60
N GLU A 40 -35.19 -12.28 -17.89
CA GLU A 40 -34.26 -11.99 -18.98
C GLU A 40 -33.70 -10.56 -18.93
N ARG A 41 -34.56 -9.57 -18.66
CA ARG A 41 -34.13 -8.18 -18.49
C ARG A 41 -33.17 -8.03 -17.31
N ILE A 42 -33.50 -8.62 -16.16
CA ILE A 42 -32.65 -8.59 -14.96
C ILE A 42 -31.32 -9.30 -15.24
N ALA A 43 -31.35 -10.48 -15.87
CA ALA A 43 -30.16 -11.24 -16.24
C ALA A 43 -29.26 -10.47 -17.22
N GLY A 44 -29.86 -9.76 -18.18
CA GLY A 44 -29.14 -8.87 -19.09
C GLY A 44 -28.41 -7.75 -18.35
N ILE A 45 -29.11 -7.05 -17.44
CA ILE A 45 -28.51 -6.00 -16.60
C ILE A 45 -27.38 -6.57 -15.73
N ALA A 46 -27.62 -7.72 -15.10
CA ALA A 46 -26.65 -8.39 -14.24
C ALA A 46 -25.39 -8.78 -15.03
N ARG A 47 -25.53 -9.36 -16.24
CA ARG A 47 -24.41 -9.65 -17.15
C ARG A 47 -23.63 -8.39 -17.53
N SER A 48 -24.33 -7.33 -17.94
CA SER A 48 -23.68 -6.07 -18.30
C SER A 48 -22.96 -5.40 -17.12
N LYS A 49 -23.44 -5.59 -15.89
CA LYS A 49 -22.76 -5.13 -14.67
C LYS A 49 -21.55 -6.00 -14.36
N ALA A 50 -21.69 -7.33 -14.41
CA ALA A 50 -20.60 -8.26 -14.17
C ALA A 50 -19.43 -8.04 -15.14
N GLU A 51 -19.70 -7.80 -16.42
CA GLU A 51 -18.66 -7.51 -17.40
C GLU A 51 -17.94 -6.18 -17.10
N ARG A 52 -18.70 -5.13 -16.73
CA ARG A 52 -18.12 -3.86 -16.31
C ARG A 52 -17.27 -4.01 -15.05
N ASP A 53 -17.75 -4.74 -14.06
CA ASP A 53 -17.04 -4.99 -12.81
C ASP A 53 -15.75 -5.78 -13.09
N LYS A 54 -15.81 -6.80 -13.94
CA LYS A 54 -14.63 -7.58 -14.39
C LYS A 54 -13.57 -6.69 -15.01
N VAL A 55 -13.94 -5.84 -15.98
CA VAL A 55 -13.01 -4.89 -16.61
C VAL A 55 -12.45 -3.91 -15.58
N GLN A 56 -13.24 -3.43 -14.62
CA GLN A 56 -12.73 -2.56 -13.56
C GLN A 56 -11.74 -3.27 -12.63
N PHE A 57 -12.00 -4.53 -12.28
CA PHE A 57 -11.09 -5.33 -11.47
C PHE A 57 -9.78 -5.62 -12.20
N GLU A 58 -9.83 -6.02 -13.46
CA GLU A 58 -8.64 -6.24 -14.29
C GLU A 58 -7.79 -4.96 -14.38
N ASN A 59 -8.41 -3.81 -14.60
CA ASN A 59 -7.71 -2.52 -14.61
C ASN A 59 -7.10 -2.16 -13.25
N ARG A 60 -7.78 -2.49 -12.14
CA ARG A 60 -7.24 -2.27 -10.78
C ARG A 60 -6.04 -3.17 -10.51
N ILE A 61 -6.12 -4.45 -10.88
CA ILE A 61 -5.02 -5.41 -10.74
C ILE A 61 -3.82 -4.93 -11.55
N ALA A 62 -4.01 -4.57 -12.82
CA ALA A 62 -2.92 -4.06 -13.66
C ALA A 62 -2.24 -2.81 -13.07
N LYS A 63 -3.02 -1.89 -12.50
CA LYS A 63 -2.47 -0.71 -11.80
C LYS A 63 -1.68 -1.08 -10.54
N LEU A 64 -2.15 -2.04 -9.76
CA LEU A 64 -1.45 -2.53 -8.57
C LEU A 64 -0.15 -3.24 -8.95
N GLU A 65 -0.15 -4.06 -9.99
CA GLU A 65 1.06 -4.72 -10.50
C GLU A 65 2.10 -3.70 -10.99
N ALA A 66 1.66 -2.69 -11.74
CA ALA A 66 2.54 -1.61 -12.20
C ALA A 66 3.13 -0.82 -11.01
N ALA A 67 2.30 -0.45 -10.03
CA ALA A 67 2.76 0.25 -8.83
C ALA A 67 3.74 -0.60 -8.00
N ASN A 68 3.48 -1.91 -7.85
CA ASN A 68 4.39 -2.82 -7.14
C ASN A 68 5.73 -2.94 -7.85
N LYS A 69 5.73 -2.98 -9.19
CA LYS A 69 6.96 -3.01 -9.98
C LYS A 69 7.76 -1.72 -9.83
N GLU A 70 7.12 -0.56 -9.98
CA GLU A 70 7.76 0.74 -9.79
C GLU A 70 8.31 0.89 -8.37
N PHE A 71 7.57 0.42 -7.37
CA PHE A 71 8.02 0.39 -5.98
C PHE A 71 9.26 -0.50 -5.79
N GLY A 72 9.29 -1.69 -6.41
CA GLY A 72 10.45 -2.57 -6.40
C GLY A 72 11.68 -1.90 -7.02
N GLU A 73 11.54 -1.34 -8.21
CA GLU A 73 12.62 -0.63 -8.91
C GLU A 73 13.11 0.59 -8.13
N TYR A 74 12.20 1.35 -7.53
CA TYR A 74 12.54 2.48 -6.66
C TYR A 74 13.32 2.03 -5.43
N LYS A 75 12.87 0.97 -4.75
CA LYS A 75 13.53 0.39 -3.57
C LYS A 75 14.94 -0.07 -3.90
N ASP A 76 15.11 -0.81 -5.00
CA ASP A 76 16.41 -1.32 -5.45
C ASP A 76 17.36 -0.16 -5.79
N GLY A 77 16.85 0.85 -6.50
CA GLY A 77 17.61 2.06 -6.82
C GLY A 77 18.00 2.87 -5.58
N GLN A 78 17.13 2.97 -4.58
CA GLN A 78 17.43 3.65 -3.31
C GLN A 78 18.47 2.88 -2.50
N LEU A 79 18.36 1.56 -2.41
CA LEU A 79 19.33 0.72 -1.73
C LEU A 79 20.71 0.87 -2.36
N ALA A 80 20.81 0.77 -3.69
CA ALA A 80 22.06 0.96 -4.41
C ALA A 80 22.67 2.36 -4.20
N ARG A 81 21.85 3.41 -4.15
CA ARG A 81 22.31 4.79 -3.85
C ARG A 81 22.81 4.92 -2.42
N SER A 82 22.12 4.30 -1.46
CA SER A 82 22.51 4.30 -0.05
C SER A 82 23.85 3.57 0.15
N GLU A 83 24.01 2.38 -0.44
CA GLU A 83 25.26 1.63 -0.42
C GLU A 83 26.42 2.41 -1.04
N ALA A 84 26.21 3.07 -2.18
CA ALA A 84 27.20 3.93 -2.82
C ALA A 84 27.62 5.10 -1.91
N ARG A 85 26.64 5.82 -1.33
CA ARG A 85 26.90 6.92 -0.40
C ARG A 85 27.69 6.46 0.84
N ASN A 86 27.32 5.32 1.42
CA ASN A 86 28.01 4.78 2.59
C ASN A 86 29.45 4.41 2.26
N LYS A 87 29.68 3.79 1.10
CA LYS A 87 31.03 3.48 0.61
C LYS A 87 31.88 4.75 0.42
N ASP A 88 31.31 5.80 -0.18
CA ASP A 88 32.01 7.07 -0.39
C ASP A 88 32.34 7.74 0.94
N LEU A 89 31.42 7.69 1.91
CA LEU A 89 31.63 8.23 3.25
C LEU A 89 32.75 7.46 4.00
N LEU A 90 32.76 6.13 3.96
CA LEU A 90 33.82 5.31 4.56
C LEU A 90 35.19 5.59 3.93
N ASN A 91 35.24 5.82 2.62
CA ASN A 91 36.47 6.20 1.92
C ASN A 91 36.97 7.57 2.39
N GLU A 92 36.08 8.55 2.52
CA GLU A 92 36.43 9.89 3.00
C GLU A 92 36.92 9.86 4.45
N LEU A 93 36.24 9.13 5.33
CA LEU A 93 36.65 8.94 6.71
C LEU A 93 38.01 8.24 6.83
N SER A 94 38.28 7.26 5.96
CA SER A 94 39.59 6.60 5.87
C SER A 94 40.69 7.59 5.45
N ARG A 95 40.40 8.48 4.50
CA ARG A 95 41.32 9.54 4.08
C ARG A 95 41.61 10.52 5.22
N ARG A 96 40.57 10.95 5.95
CA ARG A 96 40.70 11.83 7.13
C ARG A 96 41.53 11.21 8.23
N ARG A 97 41.38 9.90 8.50
CA ARG A 97 42.22 9.16 9.46
C ARG A 97 43.70 9.18 9.03
N SER A 98 43.99 8.87 7.78
CA SER A 98 45.37 8.90 7.25
C SER A 98 46.00 10.29 7.30
N GLN A 99 45.22 11.33 7.01
CA GLN A 99 45.67 12.72 7.10
C GLN A 99 45.98 13.11 8.54
N ALA A 100 45.11 12.77 9.49
CA ALA A 100 45.31 13.04 10.91
C ALA A 100 46.59 12.37 11.45
N VAL A 101 46.92 11.15 11.00
CA VAL A 101 48.19 10.49 11.32
C VAL A 101 49.39 11.27 10.76
N THR A 102 49.27 11.77 9.54
CA THR A 102 50.33 12.55 8.88
C THR A 102 50.57 13.88 9.60
N ASP A 103 49.49 14.52 10.06
CA ASP A 103 49.52 15.79 10.78
C ASP A 103 49.81 15.62 12.28
N ASN A 104 49.97 14.38 12.75
CA ASN A 104 50.16 14.02 14.15
C ASN A 104 49.03 14.54 15.07
N ASP A 105 47.82 14.65 14.51
CA ASP A 105 46.60 15.10 15.18
C ASP A 105 45.80 13.90 15.68
N GLY A 106 46.06 13.50 16.93
CA GLY A 106 45.37 12.38 17.56
C GLY A 106 43.87 12.64 17.74
N GLU A 107 43.45 13.88 17.99
CA GLU A 107 42.04 14.21 18.20
C GLU A 107 41.23 14.02 16.92
N ALA A 108 41.73 14.55 15.80
CA ALA A 108 41.12 14.36 14.49
C ALA A 108 41.06 12.87 14.08
N PHE A 109 42.09 12.09 14.42
CA PHE A 109 42.10 10.65 14.17
C PHE A 109 40.97 9.94 14.92
N TYR A 110 40.87 10.12 16.24
CA TYR A 110 39.86 9.43 17.05
C TYR A 110 38.43 9.84 16.67
N LYS A 111 38.22 11.09 16.26
CA LYS A 111 36.93 11.55 15.76
C LYS A 111 36.54 10.83 14.47
N ALA A 112 37.45 10.81 13.48
CA ALA A 112 37.19 10.14 12.21
C ALA A 112 37.07 8.61 12.34
N ASP A 113 37.80 8.00 13.29
CA ASP A 113 37.71 6.58 13.61
C ASP A 113 36.35 6.22 14.22
N ARG A 114 35.84 7.04 15.15
CA ARG A 114 34.50 6.85 15.72
C ARG A 114 33.40 6.97 14.66
N GLU A 115 33.43 8.03 13.86
CA GLU A 115 32.49 8.23 12.75
C GLU A 115 32.52 7.04 11.76
N PHE A 116 33.71 6.48 11.51
CA PHE A 116 33.88 5.31 10.64
C PHE A 116 33.22 4.06 11.22
N GLN A 117 33.43 3.78 12.51
CA GLN A 117 32.81 2.64 13.18
C GLN A 117 31.29 2.78 13.24
N GLU A 118 30.77 3.97 13.54
CA GLU A 118 29.32 4.23 13.59
C GLU A 118 28.64 3.95 12.24
N VAL A 119 29.24 4.39 11.13
CA VAL A 119 28.74 4.09 9.78
C VAL A 119 28.81 2.59 9.50
N GLN A 120 29.91 1.93 9.85
CA GLN A 120 30.07 0.49 9.61
C GLN A 120 29.10 -0.36 10.45
N ASP A 121 28.86 0.02 11.70
CA ASP A 121 27.91 -0.64 12.58
C ASP A 121 26.47 -0.44 12.11
N SER A 122 26.12 0.76 11.63
CA SER A 122 24.79 1.03 11.04
C SER A 122 24.51 0.19 9.80
N MET A 123 25.54 -0.14 9.01
CA MET A 123 25.43 -1.00 7.83
C MET A 123 25.27 -2.49 8.19
N ASN A 124 25.78 -2.90 9.35
CA ASN A 124 25.73 -4.28 9.84
C ASN A 124 24.61 -4.51 10.87
N ALA A 125 23.89 -3.46 11.26
CA ALA A 125 22.81 -3.54 12.22
C ALA A 125 21.68 -4.43 11.65
N PRO A 126 21.20 -5.44 12.41
CA PRO A 126 20.02 -6.19 12.00
C PRO A 126 18.83 -5.25 11.90
N PRO A 127 17.87 -5.51 10.98
CA PRO A 127 16.69 -4.69 10.85
C PRO A 127 15.97 -4.61 12.21
N PRO A 128 15.47 -3.42 12.61
CA PRO A 128 14.84 -3.24 13.91
C PRO A 128 13.71 -4.26 14.08
N SER A 129 13.78 -5.05 15.15
CA SER A 129 12.74 -6.03 15.47
C SER A 129 11.50 -5.28 15.96
N SER A 130 10.43 -5.35 15.19
CA SER A 130 9.13 -4.77 15.51
C SER A 130 8.45 -5.54 16.65
N ASN A 131 8.79 -5.19 17.88
CA ASN A 131 8.02 -5.61 19.05
C ASN A 131 6.74 -4.75 19.17
N GLY A 132 5.68 -5.19 18.50
CA GLY A 132 4.36 -4.58 18.65
C GLY A 132 3.39 -4.92 17.53
N GLY A 133 2.98 -6.18 17.42
CA GLY A 133 1.72 -6.61 16.80
C GLY A 133 1.24 -5.88 15.55
N ASN A 134 1.95 -5.97 14.43
CA ASN A 134 1.32 -5.88 13.11
C ASN A 134 2.20 -6.60 12.08
N GLN A 135 1.58 -7.20 11.08
CA GLN A 135 2.30 -7.80 9.94
C GLN A 135 3.33 -6.81 9.38
N PRO A 136 4.48 -7.28 8.84
CA PRO A 136 5.45 -6.40 8.18
C PRO A 136 4.71 -5.52 7.17
N ASN A 137 4.81 -4.19 7.31
CA ASN A 137 4.25 -3.25 6.35
C ASN A 137 5.41 -2.74 5.48
N PRO A 138 5.56 -3.26 4.24
CA PRO A 138 6.69 -2.88 3.38
C PRO A 138 6.74 -1.38 3.08
N LEU A 139 5.60 -0.69 3.14
CA LEU A 139 5.52 0.76 2.95
C LEU A 139 6.04 1.53 4.17
N PHE A 140 5.82 1.01 5.38
CA PHE A 140 6.42 1.58 6.59
C PHE A 140 7.93 1.43 6.55
N ASP A 141 8.43 0.23 6.22
CA ASP A 141 9.87 -0.02 6.12
C ASP A 141 10.54 0.91 5.10
N ALA A 142 9.93 1.07 3.92
CA ALA A 142 10.42 1.99 2.89
C ALA A 142 10.33 3.47 3.31
N TRP A 143 9.30 3.84 4.07
CA TRP A 143 9.15 5.19 4.57
C TRP A 143 10.20 5.53 5.63
N VAL A 144 10.44 4.63 6.58
CA VAL A 144 11.46 4.78 7.63
C VAL A 144 12.85 4.94 7.03
N ILE A 145 13.19 4.19 5.96
CA ILE A 145 14.46 4.34 5.22
C ILE A 145 14.66 5.76 4.65
N ASN A 146 13.58 6.47 4.31
CA ASN A 146 13.65 7.84 3.77
C ASN A 146 13.48 8.92 4.84
N ASN A 147 13.26 8.51 6.09
CA ASN A 147 12.96 9.38 7.21
C ASN A 147 13.77 8.91 8.43
N ASP A 148 15.10 8.95 8.32
CA ASP A 148 16.02 8.48 9.37
C ASP A 148 15.76 9.15 10.73
N TRP A 149 15.24 10.38 10.70
CA TRP A 149 14.79 11.11 11.89
C TRP A 149 13.74 10.34 12.70
N TYR A 150 12.96 9.45 12.09
CA TYR A 150 11.96 8.64 12.79
C TYR A 150 12.61 7.69 13.81
N ASN A 151 13.79 7.15 13.50
CA ASN A 151 14.55 6.34 14.45
C ASN A 151 15.50 7.19 15.30
N ALA A 152 16.10 8.23 14.71
CA ALA A 152 17.14 9.03 15.34
C ALA A 152 16.62 10.12 16.30
N ASP A 153 15.41 10.63 16.10
CA ASP A 153 14.83 11.72 16.89
C ASP A 153 13.51 11.29 17.55
N PRO A 154 13.54 10.98 18.87
CA PRO A 154 12.34 10.60 19.61
C PRO A 154 11.22 11.65 19.63
N ALA A 155 11.55 12.95 19.53
CA ALA A 155 10.57 14.03 19.54
C ALA A 155 9.84 14.12 18.19
N LEU A 156 10.57 14.02 17.08
CA LEU A 156 9.97 13.97 15.76
C LEU A 156 9.16 12.68 15.53
N ARG A 157 9.65 11.55 16.06
CA ARG A 157 8.87 10.30 16.09
C ARG A 157 7.56 10.46 16.84
N ALA A 158 7.57 11.07 18.03
CA ALA A 158 6.35 11.29 18.81
C ALA A 158 5.34 12.20 18.08
N ILE A 159 5.80 13.18 17.30
CA ILE A 159 4.94 14.00 16.44
C ILE A 159 4.34 13.13 15.33
N ALA A 160 5.15 12.31 14.65
CA ALA A 160 4.71 11.43 13.58
C ALA A 160 3.64 10.43 14.05
N ASP A 161 3.90 9.76 15.17
CA ASP A 161 2.98 8.80 15.79
C ASP A 161 1.68 9.49 16.26
N GLY A 162 1.76 10.75 16.68
CA GLY A 162 0.62 11.54 17.15
C GLY A 162 -0.35 12.00 16.05
N ILE A 163 0.10 12.12 14.81
CA ILE A 163 -0.70 12.61 13.67
C ILE A 163 -1.30 11.50 12.79
N GLU A 164 -0.89 10.25 13.01
CA GLU A 164 -1.30 9.07 12.22
C GLU A 164 -2.82 8.94 12.11
N GLY A 165 -3.52 9.00 13.24
CA GLY A 165 -4.97 8.85 13.29
C GLY A 165 -5.71 9.97 12.54
N GLN A 166 -5.17 11.19 12.53
CA GLN A 166 -5.78 12.30 11.80
C GLN A 166 -5.62 12.11 10.29
N ILE A 167 -4.42 11.76 9.83
CA ILE A 167 -4.13 11.53 8.40
C ILE A 167 -4.98 10.37 7.86
N ALA A 168 -5.14 9.29 8.63
CA ALA A 168 -5.99 8.17 8.25
C ALA A 168 -7.48 8.57 8.15
N ASN A 169 -7.99 9.39 9.07
CA ASN A 169 -9.38 9.88 9.06
C ASN A 169 -9.67 10.84 7.89
N GLU A 170 -8.66 11.52 7.37
CA GLU A 170 -8.76 12.35 6.17
C GLU A 170 -8.74 11.52 4.87
N GLY A 171 -8.61 10.19 4.97
CA GLY A 171 -8.73 9.25 3.86
C GLY A 171 -7.42 8.94 3.15
N TYR A 172 -6.27 9.41 3.66
CA TYR A 172 -4.97 9.07 3.10
C TYR A 172 -4.61 7.60 3.43
N GLN A 173 -4.14 6.87 2.43
CA GLN A 173 -3.76 5.45 2.54
C GLN A 173 -2.50 5.14 1.73
N GLY A 174 -1.86 4.01 2.03
CA GLY A 174 -0.69 3.52 1.28
C GLY A 174 0.46 4.53 1.28
N GLN A 175 1.06 4.79 0.11
CA GLN A 175 2.17 5.73 0.00
C GLN A 175 1.76 7.19 0.27
N ALA A 176 0.53 7.58 -0.09
CA ALA A 176 0.03 8.94 0.13
C ALA A 176 -0.08 9.27 1.62
N TYR A 177 -0.41 8.27 2.45
CA TYR A 177 -0.38 8.38 3.90
C TYR A 177 1.02 8.74 4.41
N TYR A 178 2.05 7.99 4.00
CA TYR A 178 3.42 8.18 4.47
C TYR A 178 4.05 9.50 4.00
N SER A 179 3.76 9.92 2.76
CA SER A 179 4.16 11.25 2.28
C SER A 179 3.56 12.37 3.12
N GLU A 180 2.31 12.19 3.54
CA GLU A 180 1.58 13.18 4.34
C GLU A 180 2.09 13.23 5.79
N VAL A 181 2.46 12.09 6.37
CA VAL A 181 3.14 12.03 7.68
C VAL A 181 4.43 12.85 7.64
N THR A 182 5.31 12.61 6.65
CA THR A 182 6.56 13.38 6.52
C THR A 182 6.32 14.87 6.34
N ARG A 183 5.33 15.26 5.52
CA ARG A 183 5.01 16.67 5.27
C ARG A 183 4.59 17.38 6.56
N ARG A 184 3.65 16.79 7.30
CA ARG A 184 3.11 17.38 8.54
C ARG A 184 4.11 17.38 9.68
N VAL A 185 4.96 16.35 9.80
CA VAL A 185 6.06 16.38 10.78
C VAL A 185 6.96 17.58 10.51
N LYS A 186 7.35 17.83 9.26
CA LYS A 186 8.16 19.01 8.90
C LYS A 186 7.47 20.33 9.23
N GLU A 187 6.16 20.43 9.04
CA GLU A 187 5.39 21.64 9.37
C GLU A 187 5.21 21.88 10.87
N LEU A 188 5.12 20.79 11.65
CA LEU A 188 4.94 20.84 13.10
C LEU A 188 6.27 20.83 13.87
N SER A 189 7.38 20.61 13.18
CA SER A 189 8.73 20.70 13.76
C SER A 189 9.08 22.17 13.98
N PRO A 190 9.44 22.59 15.20
CA PRO A 190 10.05 23.89 15.40
C PRO A 190 11.38 23.93 14.63
N ASP A 191 11.60 24.96 13.80
CA ASP A 191 12.86 25.17 13.07
C ASP A 191 14.05 24.88 14.00
N SER A 192 14.85 23.87 13.65
CA SER A 192 16.15 23.59 14.26
C SER A 192 17.26 24.28 13.49
#